data_AF-A0A8J2J435-F1
#
_entry.id   AF-A0A8J2J435-F1
#
_cell.length_a   1.000
_cell.length_b   1.000
_cell.length_c   1.000
_cell.angle_alpha   90.00
_cell.angle_beta   90.00
_cell.angle_gamma   90.00
#
_symmetry.space_group_name_H-M   'P 1'
#
loop_
_entity.id
_entity.type
_entity.pdbx_description
1 polymer ?
#
loop_
_entity_poly.entity_id
_entity_poly.type
_entity_poly.pdbx_seq_one_letter_code
_entity_poly.pdbx_strand_id
1 'polypeptide(L)' 'TVLELSDGTSISQSGKIKNPQEPDPEKKIQVIEGSYKFTDAKTGEVVNVKYVADENGYQPVLSRK' A
#
# COMPACT_ATOMS: atom_id res chain seq x y z
N THR A 1 -2.78 5.52 -8.16
CA THR A 1 -2.87 6.97 -7.87
C THR A 1 -1.83 7.36 -6.85
N VAL A 2 -1.33 8.60 -6.91
CA VAL A 2 -0.42 9.17 -5.92
C VAL A 2 -1.07 10.41 -5.31
N LEU A 3 -0.97 10.57 -3.99
CA LEU A 3 -1.43 11.73 -3.23
C LEU A 3 -0.25 12.29 -2.43
N GLU A 4 -0.01 13.59 -2.57
CA GLU A 4 1.01 14.32 -1.80
C GLU A 4 0.30 15.32 -0.89
N LEU A 5 0.68 15.37 0.38
CA LEU A 5 0.15 16.33 1.36
C LEU A 5 1.19 17.41 1.67
N SER A 6 0.72 18.54 2.21
CA SER A 6 1.57 19.71 2.50
C SER A 6 2.64 19.47 3.58
N ASP A 7 2.49 18.42 4.38
CA ASP A 7 3.45 18.02 5.42
C ASP A 7 4.59 17.12 4.87
N GLY A 8 4.64 16.91 3.54
CA GLY A 8 5.63 16.06 2.89
C GLY A 8 5.27 14.58 2.87
N THR A 9 4.07 14.23 3.36
CA THR A 9 3.51 12.89 3.25
C THR A 9 3.23 12.53 1.79
N SER A 10 3.65 11.34 1.38
CA SER A 10 3.33 10.76 0.06
C SER A 10 2.57 9.44 0.24
N ILE A 11 1.46 9.27 -0.49
CA ILE A 11 0.63 8.06 -0.49
C ILE A 11 0.51 7.55 -1.93
N SER A 12 0.74 6.25 -2.15
CA SER A 12 0.51 5.61 -3.44
C SER A 12 -0.27 4.32 -3.26
N GLN A 13 -1.19 4.05 -4.18
CA GLN A 13 -1.96 2.81 -4.21
C GLN A 13 -2.31 2.40 -5.64
N SER A 14 -2.22 1.11 -5.91
CA SER A 14 -2.71 0.44 -7.12
C SER A 14 -3.43 -0.86 -6.73
N GLY A 15 -4.40 -1.27 -7.55
CA GLY A 15 -5.15 -2.50 -7.34
C GLY A 15 -5.28 -3.31 -8.62
N LYS A 16 -5.30 -4.63 -8.49
CA LYS A 16 -5.48 -5.58 -9.59
C LYS A 16 -6.24 -6.82 -9.11
N ILE A 17 -6.84 -7.57 -10.03
CA ILE A 17 -7.38 -8.90 -9.73
C ILE A 17 -6.23 -9.90 -9.92
N LYS A 18 -5.97 -10.78 -8.93
CA LYS A 18 -4.87 -11.77 -8.97
C LYS A 18 -5.04 -12.74 -10.14
N ASN A 19 -6.28 -13.20 -10.36
CA ASN A 19 -6.68 -14.12 -11.42
C ASN A 19 -7.84 -13.53 -12.25
N PRO A 20 -7.57 -12.58 -13.15
CA PRO A 20 -8.64 -11.87 -13.87
C PRO A 20 -9.45 -12.77 -14.81
N GLN A 21 -8.90 -13.92 -15.23
CA GLN A 21 -9.57 -14.92 -16.07
C GLN A 21 -10.54 -15.85 -15.31
N GLU A 22 -10.60 -15.79 -13.98
CA GLU A 22 -11.51 -16.63 -13.20
C GLU A 22 -12.97 -16.36 -13.62
N PRO A 23 -13.72 -17.36 -14.14
CA PRO A 23 -15.09 -17.19 -14.58
C PRO A 23 -16.05 -16.92 -13.41
N ASP A 24 -15.76 -17.46 -12.23
CA ASP A 24 -16.58 -17.28 -11.04
C ASP A 24 -16.25 -15.93 -10.36
N PRO A 25 -17.17 -14.96 -10.34
CA PRO A 25 -16.92 -13.66 -9.73
C PRO A 25 -16.64 -13.74 -8.22
N GLU A 26 -17.15 -14.76 -7.52
CA GLU A 26 -16.99 -14.91 -6.07
C GLU A 26 -15.56 -15.36 -5.70
N LYS A 27 -14.83 -15.96 -6.66
CA LYS A 27 -13.44 -16.40 -6.49
C LYS A 27 -12.40 -15.36 -6.92
N LYS A 28 -12.84 -14.21 -7.44
CA LYS A 28 -11.92 -13.15 -7.85
C LYS A 28 -11.34 -12.45 -6.63
N ILE A 29 -10.04 -12.64 -6.42
CA ILE A 29 -9.31 -11.96 -5.35
C ILE A 29 -8.74 -10.63 -5.88
N GLN A 30 -9.17 -9.54 -5.25
CA GLN A 30 -8.55 -8.24 -5.42
C GLN A 30 -7.27 -8.16 -4.58
N VAL A 31 -6.20 -7.69 -5.22
CA VAL A 31 -4.92 -7.39 -4.59
C VAL A 31 -4.70 -5.89 -4.66
N ILE A 32 -4.37 -5.28 -3.52
CA ILE A 32 -4.01 -3.87 -3.43
C ILE A 32 -2.56 -3.78 -2.99
N GLU A 33 -1.76 -3.04 -3.74
CA GLU A 33 -0.38 -2.72 -3.39
C GLU A 33 -0.30 -1.22 -3.13
N GLY A 34 0.35 -0.81 -2.05
CA GLY A 34 0.46 0.60 -1.73
C GLY A 34 1.67 0.93 -0.88
N SER A 35 1.88 2.23 -0.72
CA SER A 35 2.92 2.77 0.14
C SER A 35 2.52 4.09 0.76
N TYR A 36 2.95 4.33 1.98
CA TYR A 36 2.86 5.61 2.68
C TYR A 36 4.26 6.02 3.14
N LYS A 37 4.63 7.27 2.89
CA LYS A 37 5.92 7.86 3.28
C LYS A 37 5.65 9.13 4.08
N PHE A 38 6.28 9.26 5.22
CA PHE A 38 6.14 10.42 6.11
C PHE A 38 7.41 10.64 6.92
N THR A 39 7.55 11.84 7.48
CA THR A 39 8.61 12.15 8.43
C THR A 39 8.09 11.96 9.84
N ASP A 40 8.76 11.15 10.66
CA ASP A 40 8.40 10.96 12.06
C ASP A 40 8.67 12.26 12.84
N ALA A 41 7.63 12.83 13.42
CA ALA A 41 7.71 14.15 14.06
C ALA A 41 8.59 14.18 15.32
N LYS A 42 8.92 13.03 15.92
CA LYS A 42 9.74 12.95 17.14
C LYS A 42 11.22 12.77 16.81
N THR A 43 11.52 12.01 15.76
CA THR A 43 12.89 11.60 15.40
C THR A 43 13.43 12.33 14.16
N GLY A 44 12.55 12.88 13.32
CA GLY A 44 12.91 13.46 12.02
C GLY A 44 13.23 12.40 10.95
N GLU A 45 13.16 11.10 11.27
CA GLU A 45 13.45 10.02 10.32
C GLU A 45 12.36 9.93 9.25
N VAL A 46 12.77 9.59 8.02
CA VAL A 46 11.82 9.30 6.95
C VAL A 46 11.39 7.84 7.07
N VAL A 47 10.10 7.65 7.30
CA VAL A 47 9.47 6.36 7.38
C VAL A 47 8.79 6.04 6.06
N ASN A 48 9.05 4.84 5.53
CA ASN A 48 8.32 4.30 4.39
C ASN A 48 7.69 2.97 4.77
N VAL A 49 6.36 2.90 4.64
CA VAL A 49 5.57 1.69 4.80
C VAL A 49 5.12 1.25 3.42
N LYS A 50 5.43 0.01 3.03
CA LYS A 50 4.81 -0.66 1.88
C LYS A 50 3.85 -1.71 2.40
N TYR A 51 2.78 -1.98 1.67
CA TYR A 51 1.85 -3.03 2.02
C TYR A 51 1.28 -3.73 0.80
N VAL A 52 0.95 -5.01 1.00
CA VAL A 52 0.09 -5.79 0.12
C VAL A 52 -1.15 -6.18 0.91
N ALA A 53 -2.33 -5.96 0.34
CA ALA A 53 -3.58 -6.50 0.84
C ALA A 53 -4.12 -7.52 -0.15
N ASP A 54 -4.31 -8.75 0.30
CA ASP A 54 -4.85 -9.86 -0.49
C ASP A 54 -5.73 -10.78 0.40
N GLU A 55 -5.98 -12.00 -0.05
CA GLU A 55 -6.74 -13.04 0.67
C GLU A 55 -6.23 -13.35 2.10
N ASN A 56 -4.97 -13.01 2.40
CA ASN A 56 -4.37 -13.19 3.73
C ASN A 56 -4.42 -11.92 4.58
N GLY A 57 -5.12 -10.87 4.13
CA GLY A 57 -5.19 -9.57 4.80
C GLY A 57 -4.01 -8.65 4.48
N TYR A 58 -3.79 -7.64 5.33
CA TYR A 58 -2.74 -6.64 5.15
C TYR A 58 -1.37 -7.14 5.64
N GLN A 59 -0.36 -6.99 4.78
CA GLN A 59 1.01 -7.42 5.02
C GLN A 59 1.95 -6.20 4.90
N PRO A 60 2.10 -5.40 5.96
CA PRO A 60 2.93 -4.20 5.93
C PRO A 60 4.43 -4.52 6.13
N VAL A 61 5.28 -3.78 5.42
CA VAL A 61 6.73 -3.79 5.57
C VAL A 61 7.19 -2.36 5.83
N LEU A 62 7.86 -2.17 6.96
CA LEU A 62 8.41 -0.88 7.40
C LEU A 62 9.87 -0.75 6.96
N SER A 63 10.26 0.42 6.48
CA SER A 63 11.66 0.82 6.28
C SER A 63 11.89 2.23 6.83
N ARG A 64 13.07 2.44 7.44
CA ARG A 64 13.53 3.73 7.97
C ARG A 64 14.83 4.12 7.27
N LYS A 65 15.00 5.40 6.96
CA LYS A 65 16.23 5.98 6.41
C LYS A 65 16.71 7.13 7.26
#